data_AF-A0A0F4ZAD6-F1
#
_entry.id   AF-A0A0F4ZAD6-F1
#
_cell.length_a   1.000
_cell.length_b   1.000
_cell.length_c   1.000
_cell.angle_alpha   90.00
_cell.angle_beta   90.00
_cell.angle_gamma   90.00
#
_symmetry.space_group_name_H-M   'P 1'
#
loop_
_entity.id
_entity.type
_entity.pdbx_description
1 polymer ?
#
loop_
_entity_poly.entity_id
_entity_poly.type
_entity_poly.pdbx_seq_one_letter_code
_entity_poly.pdbx_strand_id
1 'polypeptide(L)'
;MLLLSALSALLLAPLIRANTEKTIFSAPPPDALVLLSGLDKADPPLSILTPANATLRTHLASAFSSADEPYGAATWIVVRDLVPGQRYEVRVCWAATEPAAFTVDTFDIPTLAASPALLPAPLSISVSPSSSPPSSTLLLRILTAADYVTTNTDLRAAPPPVFADVILDAYWYNVVPQSLLPTIGVIALIAPAALVLGRVLAKWIGSFAVTVYQDEEETEKKKEA
;
A
#
# COMPACT_ATOMS: atom_id res chain seq x y z
N MET A 1 13.55 28.03 8.73
CA MET A 1 12.25 27.48 9.17
C MET A 1 11.65 26.49 8.18
N LEU A 2 11.41 26.82 6.90
CA LEU A 2 10.85 25.88 5.90
C LEU A 2 11.66 24.59 5.71
N LEU A 3 12.99 24.70 5.64
CA LEU A 3 13.87 23.54 5.52
C LEU A 3 13.83 22.66 6.77
N LEU A 4 13.68 23.29 7.95
CA LEU A 4 13.62 22.60 9.25
C LEU A 4 12.27 21.89 9.44
N SER A 5 11.16 22.52 9.02
CA SER A 5 9.84 21.90 9.02
C SER A 5 9.73 20.77 8.01
N ALA A 6 10.32 20.92 6.81
CA ALA A 6 10.36 19.86 5.81
C ALA A 6 11.21 18.67 6.29
N LEU A 7 12.37 18.95 6.89
CA LEU A 7 13.22 17.92 7.49
C LEU A 7 12.53 17.20 8.65
N SER A 8 11.82 17.95 9.52
CA SER A 8 11.03 17.36 10.60
C SER A 8 9.91 16.47 10.08
N ALA A 9 9.17 16.91 9.05
CA ALA A 9 8.14 16.08 8.42
C ALA A 9 8.71 14.80 7.81
N LEU A 10 9.89 14.89 7.16
CA LEU A 10 10.57 13.73 6.58
C LEU A 10 11.02 12.73 7.67
N LEU A 11 11.51 13.24 8.81
CA LEU A 11 11.92 12.41 9.95
C LEU A 11 10.73 11.75 10.68
N LEU A 12 9.54 12.36 10.64
CA LEU A 12 8.32 11.86 11.28
C LEU A 12 7.52 10.88 10.40
N ALA A 13 7.67 10.96 9.07
CA ALA A 13 6.99 10.09 8.12
C ALA A 13 7.08 8.56 8.42
N PRO A 14 8.22 7.98 8.84
CA PRO A 14 8.29 6.54 9.11
C PRO A 14 7.52 6.09 10.36
N LEU A 15 7.08 7.01 11.22
CA LEU A 15 6.28 6.68 12.40
C LEU A 15 4.80 6.45 12.06
N ILE A 16 4.37 6.81 10.85
CA ILE A 16 2.99 6.61 10.41
C ILE A 16 2.82 5.14 10.03
N ARG A 17 2.26 4.37 10.96
CA ARG A 17 1.77 3.01 10.71
C ARG A 17 0.31 3.09 10.31
N ALA A 18 -0.02 2.58 9.13
CA ALA A 18 -1.38 2.29 8.74
C ALA A 18 -1.56 0.77 8.71
N ASN A 19 -2.80 0.30 8.83
CA ASN A 19 -3.14 -1.12 8.64
C ASN A 19 -3.14 -1.43 7.15
N THR A 20 -1.95 -1.35 6.57
CA THR A 20 -1.69 -1.71 5.19
C THR A 20 -0.34 -2.38 5.11
N GLU A 21 -0.31 -3.53 4.46
CA GLU A 21 0.91 -4.23 4.10
C GLU A 21 1.11 -4.04 2.61
N LYS A 22 2.34 -3.80 2.19
CA LYS A 22 2.62 -3.45 0.80
C LYS A 22 3.89 -4.07 0.28
N THR A 23 3.86 -4.38 -1.01
CA THR A 23 5.06 -4.77 -1.77
C THR A 23 5.10 -4.01 -3.08
N ILE A 24 6.31 -3.77 -3.59
CA ILE A 24 6.55 -3.06 -4.84
C ILE A 24 7.35 -3.97 -5.74
N PHE A 25 6.93 -4.11 -6.99
CA PHE A 25 7.62 -4.91 -7.99
C PHE A 25 7.65 -4.18 -9.33
N SER A 26 8.51 -4.66 -10.21
CA SER A 26 8.54 -4.26 -11.61
C SER A 26 7.88 -5.35 -12.43
N ALA A 27 6.95 -4.99 -13.32
CA ALA A 27 6.28 -5.97 -14.15
C ALA A 27 7.28 -6.72 -15.04
N PRO A 28 7.24 -8.06 -15.05
CA PRO A 28 8.18 -8.88 -15.82
C PRO A 28 7.98 -8.68 -17.34
N PRO A 29 8.97 -9.06 -18.17
CA PRO A 29 8.73 -9.18 -19.61
C PRO A 29 7.58 -10.16 -19.89
N PRO A 30 6.84 -9.96 -20.99
CA PRO A 30 5.74 -10.85 -21.34
C PRO A 30 6.29 -12.20 -21.82
N ASP A 31 5.93 -13.28 -21.16
CA ASP A 31 6.39 -14.63 -21.49
C ASP A 31 5.36 -15.35 -22.37
N ALA A 32 5.75 -15.65 -23.62
CA ALA A 32 4.89 -16.34 -24.59
C ALA A 32 4.84 -17.87 -24.41
N LEU A 33 5.79 -18.42 -23.67
CA LEU A 33 6.10 -19.85 -23.67
C LEU A 33 5.72 -20.57 -22.38
N VAL A 34 5.26 -19.85 -21.35
CA VAL A 34 4.98 -20.44 -20.04
C VAL A 34 3.54 -20.18 -19.65
N LEU A 35 2.75 -21.26 -19.60
CA LEU A 35 1.36 -21.25 -19.15
C LEU A 35 1.30 -21.81 -17.74
N LEU A 36 0.72 -21.02 -16.84
CA LEU A 36 0.27 -21.56 -15.57
C LEU A 36 -0.94 -22.47 -15.83
N SER A 37 -0.80 -23.73 -15.47
CA SER A 37 -1.81 -24.77 -15.67
C SER A 37 -2.42 -25.16 -14.33
N GLY A 38 -3.68 -25.59 -14.34
CA GLY A 38 -4.40 -25.96 -13.13
C GLY A 38 -4.97 -24.78 -12.34
N LEU A 39 -5.00 -23.58 -12.92
CA LEU A 39 -5.77 -22.44 -12.35
C LEU A 39 -7.23 -22.79 -12.14
N ASP A 40 -7.78 -23.53 -13.10
CA ASP A 40 -9.15 -24.05 -13.15
C ASP A 40 -9.39 -25.21 -12.16
N LYS A 41 -8.31 -25.85 -11.71
CA LYS A 41 -8.34 -26.96 -10.75
C LYS A 41 -8.09 -26.52 -9.32
N ALA A 42 -7.66 -25.27 -9.11
CA ALA A 42 -7.57 -24.69 -7.78
C ALA A 42 -8.97 -24.63 -7.17
N ASP A 43 -9.11 -25.12 -5.94
CA ASP A 43 -10.34 -25.03 -5.17
C ASP A 43 -10.06 -24.25 -3.87
N PRO A 44 -10.54 -23.01 -3.74
CA PRO A 44 -11.31 -22.23 -4.71
C PRO A 44 -10.46 -21.75 -5.91
N PRO A 45 -11.10 -21.36 -7.04
CA PRO A 45 -10.38 -20.83 -8.19
C PRO A 45 -9.61 -19.56 -7.83
N LEU A 46 -8.43 -19.40 -8.41
CA LEU A 46 -7.56 -18.27 -8.14
C LEU A 46 -8.18 -16.96 -8.63
N SER A 47 -8.14 -15.96 -7.77
CA SER A 47 -8.56 -14.61 -8.14
C SER A 47 -7.56 -13.98 -9.10
N ILE A 48 -8.06 -13.11 -9.99
CA ILE A 48 -7.27 -12.41 -11.00
C ILE A 48 -7.31 -10.91 -10.72
N LEU A 49 -6.14 -10.28 -10.69
CA LEU A 49 -5.96 -8.84 -10.54
C LEU A 49 -5.31 -8.28 -11.81
N THR A 50 -5.83 -7.17 -12.33
CA THR A 50 -5.32 -6.52 -13.55
C THR A 50 -5.28 -5.01 -13.36
N PRO A 51 -4.51 -4.25 -14.14
CA PRO A 51 -4.57 -2.78 -14.07
C PRO A 51 -5.97 -2.22 -14.37
N ALA A 52 -6.79 -2.90 -15.18
CA ALA A 52 -8.16 -2.50 -15.48
C ALA A 52 -9.14 -2.80 -14.34
N ASN A 53 -8.90 -3.87 -13.59
CA ASN A 53 -9.64 -4.24 -12.39
C ASN A 53 -8.65 -4.38 -11.22
N ALA A 54 -8.19 -3.22 -10.77
CA ALA A 54 -7.07 -3.05 -9.86
C ALA A 54 -7.43 -3.20 -8.39
N THR A 55 -8.63 -3.66 -8.07
CA THR A 55 -9.09 -3.83 -6.69
C THR A 55 -9.84 -5.15 -6.55
N LEU A 56 -9.42 -5.96 -5.60
CA LEU A 56 -10.04 -7.22 -5.24
C LEU A 56 -10.42 -7.19 -3.77
N ARG A 57 -11.71 -7.25 -3.50
CA ARG A 57 -12.28 -7.35 -2.15
C ARG A 57 -12.56 -8.82 -1.84
N THR A 58 -11.87 -9.39 -0.86
CA THR A 58 -11.92 -10.83 -0.60
C THR A 58 -11.65 -11.19 0.86
N HIS A 59 -11.96 -12.43 1.21
CA HIS A 59 -11.57 -13.04 2.48
C HIS A 59 -10.27 -13.82 2.31
N LEU A 60 -9.22 -13.40 2.99
CA LEU A 60 -7.93 -14.06 3.00
C LEU A 60 -7.94 -15.14 4.08
N ALA A 61 -7.56 -16.37 3.71
CA ALA A 61 -7.41 -17.44 4.69
C ALA A 61 -6.38 -17.04 5.74
N SER A 62 -6.63 -17.34 7.01
CA SER A 62 -5.74 -17.02 8.13
C SER A 62 -5.38 -18.29 8.89
N ALA A 63 -4.17 -18.32 9.46
CA ALA A 63 -3.73 -19.36 10.38
C ALA A 63 -2.84 -18.75 11.47
N PHE A 64 -2.72 -19.40 12.61
CA PHE A 64 -1.70 -19.01 13.59
C PHE A 64 -0.32 -19.44 13.12
N SER A 65 0.70 -18.64 13.42
CA SER A 65 2.10 -19.01 13.16
C SER A 65 2.44 -20.35 13.81
N SER A 66 2.94 -21.28 13.00
CA SER A 66 3.38 -22.62 13.42
C SER A 66 4.81 -22.89 12.93
N ALA A 67 5.39 -24.03 13.30
CA ALA A 67 6.72 -24.41 12.84
C ALA A 67 6.76 -24.61 11.31
N ASP A 68 5.69 -25.15 10.74
CA ASP A 68 5.58 -25.42 9.30
C ASP A 68 5.09 -24.19 8.52
N GLU A 69 4.25 -23.35 9.15
CA GLU A 69 3.69 -22.12 8.57
C GLU A 69 3.98 -20.92 9.48
N PRO A 70 5.23 -20.42 9.53
CA PRO A 70 5.62 -19.34 10.44
C PRO A 70 4.90 -18.02 10.16
N TYR A 71 4.43 -17.82 8.93
CA TYR A 71 3.75 -16.61 8.46
C TYR A 71 2.24 -16.80 8.23
N GLY A 72 1.68 -17.93 8.70
CA GLY A 72 0.26 -18.25 8.55
C GLY A 72 -0.12 -18.76 7.17
N ALA A 73 -1.41 -18.67 6.85
CA ALA A 73 -2.00 -19.30 5.67
C ALA A 73 -1.70 -18.52 4.39
N ALA A 74 -1.42 -19.24 3.30
CA ALA A 74 -1.13 -18.65 2.00
C ALA A 74 -2.40 -18.50 1.14
N THR A 75 -2.62 -17.30 0.63
CA THR A 75 -3.58 -17.01 -0.43
C THR A 75 -2.84 -16.60 -1.69
N TRP A 76 -3.22 -17.16 -2.83
CA TRP A 76 -2.58 -16.91 -4.12
C TRP A 76 -3.50 -16.15 -5.06
N ILE A 77 -2.93 -15.21 -5.82
CA ILE A 77 -3.65 -14.35 -6.76
C ILE A 77 -2.81 -14.23 -8.03
N VAL A 78 -3.46 -14.29 -9.19
CA VAL A 78 -2.80 -14.09 -10.49
C VAL A 78 -2.85 -12.61 -10.84
N VAL A 79 -1.69 -12.01 -11.11
CA VAL A 79 -1.60 -10.61 -11.55
C VAL A 79 -1.16 -10.60 -13.01
N ARG A 80 -1.98 -10.05 -13.90
CA ARG A 80 -1.76 -10.13 -15.35
C ARG A 80 -2.11 -8.84 -16.07
N ASP A 81 -1.85 -8.84 -17.37
CA ASP A 81 -2.08 -7.70 -18.27
C ASP A 81 -1.30 -6.45 -17.81
N LEU A 82 -0.12 -6.67 -17.23
CA LEU A 82 0.78 -5.61 -16.76
C LEU A 82 1.56 -4.98 -17.93
N VAL A 83 2.00 -3.73 -17.75
CA VAL A 83 2.91 -3.06 -18.70
C VAL A 83 4.35 -3.44 -18.35
N PRO A 84 5.10 -4.14 -19.23
CA PRO A 84 6.45 -4.59 -18.93
C PRO A 84 7.38 -3.46 -18.49
N GLY A 85 8.14 -3.67 -17.41
CA GLY A 85 9.07 -2.68 -16.84
C GLY A 85 8.40 -1.52 -16.10
N GLN A 86 7.07 -1.44 -16.07
CA GLN A 86 6.37 -0.51 -15.20
C GLN A 86 6.38 -1.04 -13.75
N ARG A 87 6.60 -0.14 -12.80
CA ARG A 87 6.51 -0.45 -11.37
C ARG A 87 5.07 -0.43 -10.91
N TYR A 88 4.74 -1.39 -10.06
CA TYR A 88 3.45 -1.49 -9.40
C TYR A 88 3.66 -1.67 -7.91
N GLU A 89 2.73 -1.15 -7.12
CA GLU A 89 2.60 -1.45 -5.69
C GLU A 89 1.32 -2.24 -5.48
N VAL A 90 1.41 -3.34 -4.74
CA VAL A 90 0.24 -4.05 -4.23
C VAL A 90 0.08 -3.72 -2.76
N ARG A 91 -1.12 -3.29 -2.38
CA ARG A 91 -1.50 -2.98 -1.01
C ARG A 91 -2.56 -3.96 -0.54
N VAL A 92 -2.38 -4.53 0.64
CA VAL A 92 -3.42 -5.26 1.36
C VAL A 92 -3.92 -4.33 2.47
N CYS A 93 -5.21 -4.00 2.44
CA CYS A 93 -5.84 -3.12 3.42
C CYS A 93 -6.93 -3.89 4.16
N TRP A 94 -6.95 -3.86 5.49
CA TRP A 94 -7.90 -4.60 6.31
C TRP A 94 -8.43 -3.76 7.47
N ALA A 95 -9.52 -4.23 8.09
CA ALA A 95 -10.13 -3.56 9.23
C ALA A 95 -9.24 -3.64 10.48
N ALA A 96 -9.11 -2.54 11.23
CA ALA A 96 -8.36 -2.52 12.49
C ALA A 96 -8.94 -3.45 13.58
N THR A 97 -10.20 -3.85 13.43
CA THR A 97 -10.89 -4.79 14.33
C THR A 97 -10.57 -6.26 14.04
N GLU A 98 -9.85 -6.55 12.95
CA GLU A 98 -9.41 -7.90 12.56
C GLU A 98 -7.88 -7.97 12.65
N PRO A 99 -7.32 -8.21 13.85
CA PRO A 99 -5.88 -8.20 14.05
C PRO A 99 -5.21 -9.37 13.31
N ALA A 100 -4.43 -9.04 12.30
CA ALA A 100 -3.71 -9.97 11.46
C ALA A 100 -2.39 -9.36 11.00
N ALA A 101 -1.39 -10.22 10.85
CA ALA A 101 -0.10 -9.89 10.26
C ALA A 101 -0.04 -10.45 8.85
N PHE A 102 0.44 -9.62 7.92
CA PHE A 102 0.48 -9.97 6.50
C PHE A 102 1.92 -9.99 6.00
N THR A 103 2.20 -10.83 5.02
CA THR A 103 3.42 -10.78 4.19
C THR A 103 3.02 -10.95 2.74
N VAL A 104 3.54 -10.09 1.86
CA VAL A 104 3.09 -9.99 0.47
C VAL A 104 4.29 -10.17 -0.46
N ASP A 105 4.30 -11.31 -1.16
CA ASP A 105 5.38 -11.70 -2.07
C ASP A 105 4.88 -11.75 -3.51
N THR A 106 5.76 -11.43 -4.46
CA THR A 106 5.50 -11.54 -5.89
C THR A 106 6.51 -12.47 -6.55
N PHE A 107 6.02 -13.36 -7.39
CA PHE A 107 6.83 -14.35 -8.08
C PHE A 107 6.59 -14.32 -9.58
N ASP A 108 7.65 -14.02 -10.32
CA ASP A 108 7.66 -14.14 -11.77
C ASP A 108 7.58 -15.62 -12.16
N ILE A 109 7.00 -15.89 -13.33
CA ILE A 109 6.79 -17.25 -13.82
C ILE A 109 8.10 -18.04 -13.96
N PRO A 110 9.20 -17.49 -14.51
CA PRO A 110 10.47 -18.20 -14.57
C PRO A 110 11.04 -18.58 -13.19
N THR A 111 10.84 -17.73 -12.19
CA THR A 111 11.30 -17.98 -10.82
C THR A 111 10.54 -19.16 -10.19
N LEU A 112 9.23 -19.22 -10.40
CA LEU A 112 8.42 -20.36 -9.96
C LEU A 112 8.75 -21.64 -10.71
N ALA A 113 9.05 -21.55 -12.01
CA ALA A 113 9.47 -22.69 -12.80
C ALA A 113 10.80 -23.28 -12.28
N ALA A 114 11.72 -22.42 -11.83
CA ALA A 114 12.99 -22.81 -11.22
C ALA A 114 12.81 -23.36 -9.78
N SER A 115 11.76 -22.95 -9.08
CA SER A 115 11.49 -23.33 -7.69
C SER A 115 10.06 -23.90 -7.50
N PRO A 116 9.76 -25.11 -8.00
CA PRO A 116 8.40 -25.67 -7.93
C PRO A 116 7.89 -25.88 -6.51
N ALA A 117 8.78 -26.00 -5.52
CA ALA A 117 8.41 -26.11 -4.10
C ALA A 117 7.67 -24.87 -3.55
N LEU A 118 7.76 -23.73 -4.25
CA LEU A 118 7.02 -22.51 -3.89
C LEU A 118 5.58 -22.51 -4.41
N LEU A 119 5.24 -23.38 -5.36
CA LEU A 119 3.90 -23.46 -5.91
C LEU A 119 2.96 -24.20 -4.94
N PRO A 120 1.77 -23.66 -4.66
CA PRO A 120 0.76 -24.40 -3.92
C PRO A 120 0.20 -25.52 -4.81
N ALA A 121 -0.07 -26.69 -4.24
CA ALA A 121 -0.88 -27.67 -4.95
C ALA A 121 -2.31 -27.13 -5.14
N PRO A 122 -2.97 -27.32 -6.30
CA PRO A 122 -2.58 -28.16 -7.46
C PRO A 122 -1.92 -27.38 -8.62
N LEU A 123 -1.37 -26.18 -8.37
CA LEU A 123 -0.77 -25.38 -9.42
C LEU A 123 0.47 -26.05 -10.01
N SER A 124 0.57 -25.99 -11.33
CA SER A 124 1.74 -26.48 -12.05
C SER A 124 2.09 -25.53 -13.19
N ILE A 125 3.37 -25.43 -13.50
CA ILE A 125 3.86 -24.64 -14.61
C ILE A 125 4.11 -25.57 -15.78
N SER A 126 3.49 -25.27 -16.92
CA SER A 126 3.73 -25.96 -18.17
C SER A 126 4.37 -25.01 -19.17
N VAL A 127 5.42 -25.47 -19.84
CA VAL A 127 6.02 -24.73 -20.94
C VAL A 127 5.28 -25.16 -22.21
N SER A 128 4.45 -24.28 -22.75
CA SER A 128 3.71 -24.51 -23.99
C SER A 128 3.47 -23.17 -24.68
N PRO A 129 3.54 -23.12 -26.02
CA PRO A 129 3.22 -21.91 -26.77
C PRO A 129 1.76 -21.54 -26.48
N SER A 130 1.55 -20.39 -25.85
CA SER A 130 0.19 -19.92 -25.58
C SER A 130 -0.44 -19.43 -26.89
N SER A 131 -1.71 -19.79 -27.14
CA SER A 131 -2.47 -19.27 -28.28
C SER A 131 -2.92 -17.82 -28.07
N SER A 132 -2.78 -17.29 -26.85
CA SER A 132 -3.04 -15.89 -26.48
C SER A 132 -1.82 -15.01 -26.75
N PRO A 133 -2.02 -13.70 -26.98
CA PRO A 133 -0.89 -12.76 -27.02
C PRO A 133 -0.12 -12.81 -25.69
N PRO A 134 1.22 -12.73 -25.73
CA PRO A 134 2.03 -12.79 -24.52
C PRO A 134 1.73 -11.58 -23.63
N SER A 135 1.31 -11.84 -22.39
CA SER A 135 1.03 -10.81 -21.38
C SER A 135 2.06 -10.86 -20.26
N SER A 136 2.43 -9.71 -19.70
CA SER A 136 3.23 -9.67 -18.48
C SER A 136 2.37 -10.18 -17.31
N THR A 137 2.81 -11.26 -16.67
CA THR A 137 2.04 -11.99 -15.66
C THR A 137 2.96 -12.50 -14.55
N LEU A 138 2.48 -12.45 -13.31
CA LEU A 138 3.15 -12.98 -12.14
C LEU A 138 2.13 -13.54 -11.14
N LEU A 139 2.61 -14.24 -10.12
CA LEU A 139 1.79 -14.67 -8.99
C LEU A 139 2.07 -13.81 -7.76
N LEU A 140 1.01 -13.39 -7.11
CA LEU A 140 1.02 -12.73 -5.83
C LEU A 140 0.68 -13.77 -4.75
N ARG A 141 1.52 -13.87 -3.72
CA ARG A 141 1.26 -14.66 -2.51
C ARG A 141 1.05 -13.72 -1.34
N ILE A 142 -0.07 -13.89 -0.66
CA ILE A 142 -0.37 -13.19 0.58
C ILE A 142 -0.38 -14.23 1.70
N LEU A 143 0.57 -14.11 2.62
CA LEU A 143 0.63 -14.91 3.84
C LEU A 143 -0.09 -14.13 4.94
N THR A 144 -1.06 -14.76 5.59
CA THR A 144 -1.88 -14.13 6.62
C THR A 144 -1.81 -14.92 7.91
N ALA A 145 -1.22 -14.30 8.94
CA ALA A 145 -1.17 -14.82 10.29
C ALA A 145 -2.21 -14.14 11.17
N ALA A 146 -2.94 -14.92 11.97
CA ALA A 146 -3.80 -14.39 13.02
C ALA A 146 -2.93 -13.76 14.13
N ASP A 147 -3.11 -12.47 14.41
CA ASP A 147 -2.27 -11.70 15.35
C ASP A 147 -3.05 -11.32 16.63
N TYR A 148 -3.62 -12.33 17.28
CA TYR A 148 -4.33 -12.15 18.55
C TYR A 148 -4.16 -13.35 19.47
N VAL A 149 -4.32 -13.14 20.78
CA VAL A 149 -4.26 -14.22 21.76
C VAL A 149 -5.68 -14.60 22.16
N THR A 150 -6.02 -15.88 22.06
CA THR A 150 -7.32 -16.41 22.47
C THR A 150 -7.19 -17.68 23.30
N THR A 151 -8.06 -17.85 24.28
CA THR A 151 -8.22 -19.08 25.07
C THR A 151 -9.20 -20.06 24.42
N ASN A 152 -10.00 -19.61 23.44
CA ASN A 152 -10.93 -20.45 22.72
C ASN A 152 -10.16 -21.39 21.78
N THR A 153 -10.31 -22.70 21.98
CA THR A 153 -9.62 -23.74 21.22
C THR A 153 -10.06 -23.79 19.77
N ASP A 154 -11.33 -23.51 19.48
CA ASP A 154 -11.90 -23.58 18.13
C ASP A 154 -11.34 -22.44 17.29
N LEU A 155 -11.31 -21.22 17.84
CA LEU A 155 -10.69 -20.06 17.21
C LEU A 155 -9.19 -20.22 17.00
N ARG A 156 -8.51 -20.96 17.89
CA ARG A 156 -7.08 -21.25 17.76
C ARG A 156 -6.80 -22.29 16.69
N ALA A 157 -7.66 -23.30 16.57
CA ALA A 157 -7.53 -24.35 15.57
C ALA A 157 -7.83 -23.84 14.16
N ALA A 158 -8.83 -22.97 14.02
CA ALA A 158 -9.24 -22.39 12.74
C ALA A 158 -9.66 -20.92 12.92
N PRO A 159 -8.72 -19.96 12.84
CA PRO A 159 -9.08 -18.56 12.90
C PRO A 159 -9.93 -18.17 11.69
N PRO A 160 -10.88 -17.23 11.83
CA PRO A 160 -11.70 -16.80 10.73
C PRO A 160 -10.86 -16.13 9.63
N PRO A 161 -11.25 -16.25 8.35
CA PRO A 161 -10.64 -15.49 7.27
C PRO A 161 -10.74 -13.97 7.51
N VAL A 162 -9.72 -13.23 7.08
CA VAL A 162 -9.64 -11.77 7.26
C VAL A 162 -10.19 -11.07 6.02
N PHE A 163 -11.10 -10.13 6.20
CA PHE A 163 -11.64 -9.36 5.10
C PHE A 163 -10.69 -8.24 4.70
N ALA A 164 -10.20 -8.30 3.47
CA ALA A 164 -9.21 -7.35 2.98
C ALA A 164 -9.50 -6.88 1.54
N ASP A 165 -9.09 -5.65 1.27
CA ASP A 165 -9.01 -5.08 -0.06
C ASP A 165 -7.56 -5.19 -0.55
N VAL A 166 -7.36 -5.94 -1.63
CA VAL A 166 -6.09 -6.06 -2.35
C VAL A 166 -6.12 -5.09 -3.53
N ILE A 167 -5.23 -4.11 -3.54
CA ILE A 167 -5.21 -3.02 -4.52
C ILE A 167 -3.90 -3.03 -5.29
N LEU A 168 -3.97 -3.01 -6.62
CA LEU A 168 -2.83 -2.88 -7.53
C LEU A 168 -2.72 -1.43 -8.02
N ASP A 169 -1.65 -0.73 -7.65
CA ASP A 169 -1.44 0.67 -8.01
C ASP A 169 -0.25 0.80 -8.95
N ALA A 170 -0.47 1.36 -10.14
CA ALA A 170 0.58 1.57 -11.12
C ALA A 170 1.40 2.81 -10.78
N TYR A 171 2.71 2.78 -11.00
CA TYR A 171 3.53 3.97 -10.81
C TYR A 171 3.50 4.86 -12.05
N TRP A 172 3.35 6.15 -11.84
CA TRP A 172 3.60 7.16 -12.86
C TRP A 172 5.11 7.41 -12.97
N TYR A 173 5.64 7.25 -14.19
CA TYR A 173 7.08 7.33 -14.48
C TYR A 173 7.97 6.50 -13.54
N ASN A 174 7.45 5.41 -12.95
CA ASN A 174 8.18 4.56 -11.99
C ASN A 174 8.68 5.28 -10.71
N VAL A 175 8.17 6.48 -10.41
CA VAL A 175 8.56 7.26 -9.22
C VAL A 175 7.47 7.24 -8.14
N VAL A 176 6.24 7.59 -8.50
CA VAL A 176 5.13 7.74 -7.55
C VAL A 176 3.93 6.87 -7.93
N PRO A 177 3.21 6.29 -6.96
CA PRO A 177 1.96 5.58 -7.23
C PRO A 177 0.93 6.53 -7.84
N GLN A 178 0.18 6.06 -8.83
CA GLN A 178 -0.79 6.87 -9.57
C GLN A 178 -1.92 7.33 -8.66
N SER A 179 -2.35 6.50 -7.70
CA SER A 179 -3.39 6.89 -6.73
C SER A 179 -2.96 8.06 -5.81
N LEU A 180 -1.65 8.34 -5.71
CA LEU A 180 -1.11 9.40 -4.85
C LEU A 180 -1.11 10.77 -5.55
N LEU A 181 -1.21 10.81 -6.88
CA LEU A 181 -1.12 12.04 -7.66
C LEU A 181 -2.16 13.11 -7.28
N PRO A 182 -3.46 12.78 -7.09
CA PRO A 182 -4.45 13.78 -6.69
C PRO A 182 -4.10 14.39 -5.33
N THR A 183 -3.64 13.58 -4.38
CA THR A 183 -3.24 14.03 -3.05
C THR A 183 -2.04 14.97 -3.12
N ILE A 184 -1.01 14.62 -3.93
CA ILE A 184 0.15 15.50 -4.16
C ILE A 184 -0.31 16.84 -4.75
N GLY A 185 -1.20 16.81 -5.75
CA GLY A 185 -1.74 18.03 -6.37
C GLY A 185 -2.48 18.93 -5.38
N VAL A 186 -3.32 18.36 -4.53
CA VAL A 186 -4.04 19.10 -3.48
C VAL A 186 -3.08 19.69 -2.45
N ILE A 187 -2.11 18.91 -1.96
CA ILE A 187 -1.10 19.39 -1.00
C ILE A 187 -0.28 20.53 -1.61
N ALA A 188 0.13 20.40 -2.88
CA ALA A 188 0.90 21.42 -3.59
C ALA A 188 0.13 22.75 -3.74
N LEU A 189 -1.20 22.72 -3.74
CA LEU A 189 -2.05 23.90 -3.81
C LEU A 189 -2.34 24.51 -2.43
N ILE A 190 -2.71 23.67 -1.45
CA ILE A 190 -3.13 24.12 -0.12
C ILE A 190 -1.95 24.66 0.69
N ALA A 191 -0.78 23.98 0.63
CA ALA A 191 0.36 24.37 1.47
C ALA A 191 0.86 25.79 1.17
N PRO A 192 1.07 26.22 -0.10
CA PRO A 192 1.43 27.62 -0.39
C PRO A 192 0.34 28.61 0.01
N ALA A 193 -0.94 28.29 -0.20
CA ALA A 193 -2.05 29.16 0.16
C ALA A 193 -2.08 29.41 1.68
N ALA A 194 -1.90 28.35 2.48
CA ALA A 194 -1.79 28.45 3.93
C ALA A 194 -0.60 29.30 4.37
N LEU A 195 0.56 29.19 3.68
CA LEU A 195 1.73 30.02 3.96
C LEU A 195 1.49 31.50 3.66
N VAL A 196 0.84 31.82 2.54
CA VAL A 196 0.49 33.20 2.18
C VAL A 196 -0.49 33.76 3.22
N LEU A 197 -1.54 33.01 3.56
CA LEU A 197 -2.53 33.41 4.55
C LEU A 197 -1.88 33.64 5.92
N GLY A 198 -1.01 32.74 6.38
CA GLY A 198 -0.28 32.88 7.63
C GLY A 198 0.60 34.13 7.66
N ARG A 199 1.26 34.47 6.55
CA ARG A 199 2.05 35.71 6.45
C ARG A 199 1.19 36.97 6.50
N VAL A 200 0.02 36.96 5.84
CA VAL A 200 -0.93 38.08 5.87
C VAL A 200 -1.45 38.29 7.29
N LEU A 201 -1.88 37.22 7.97
CA LEU A 201 -2.36 37.28 9.35
C LEU A 201 -1.28 37.75 10.32
N ALA A 202 -0.05 37.27 10.19
CA ALA A 202 1.07 37.71 11.03
C ALA A 202 1.36 39.22 10.86
N LYS A 203 1.30 39.74 9.63
CA LYS A 203 1.45 41.18 9.36
C LYS A 203 0.29 42.00 9.94
N TRP A 204 -0.94 41.50 9.81
CA TRP A 204 -2.12 42.16 10.34
C TRP A 204 -2.04 42.27 11.86
N ILE A 205 -1.76 41.17 12.56
CA ILE A 205 -1.58 41.13 14.03
C ILE A 205 -0.42 42.04 14.46
N GLY A 206 0.71 42.00 13.74
CA GLY A 206 1.85 42.88 14.01
C GLY A 206 1.50 44.36 13.86
N SER A 207 0.67 44.72 12.87
CA SER A 207 0.19 46.09 12.70
C SER A 207 -0.66 46.55 13.90
N PHE A 208 -1.58 45.71 14.39
CA PHE A 208 -2.37 46.05 15.59
C PHE A 208 -1.49 46.22 16.82
N ALA A 209 -0.52 45.32 17.04
CA ALA A 209 0.38 45.42 18.18
C ALA A 209 1.17 46.74 18.18
N VAL A 210 1.66 47.18 17.02
CA VAL A 210 2.35 48.48 16.89
C VAL A 210 1.41 49.65 17.15
N THR A 211 0.17 49.61 16.64
CA THR A 211 -0.83 50.67 16.88
C THR A 211 -1.19 50.78 18.36
N VAL A 212 -1.43 49.65 19.04
CA VAL A 212 -1.72 49.63 20.49
C VAL A 212 -0.56 50.18 21.30
N TYR A 213 0.69 49.80 20.97
CA TYR A 213 1.87 50.33 21.64
C TYR A 213 2.03 51.83 21.46
N GLN A 214 1.76 52.37 20.27
CA GLN A 214 1.84 53.81 20.02
C GLN A 214 0.76 54.60 20.76
N ASP A 215 -0.47 54.08 20.82
CA ASP A 215 -1.57 54.72 21.57
C ASP A 215 -1.26 54.76 23.08
N GLU A 216 -0.70 53.69 23.65
CA GLU A 216 -0.26 53.66 25.05
C GLU A 216 0.83 54.71 25.34
N GLU A 217 1.88 54.77 24.50
CA GLU A 217 2.98 55.73 24.67
C GLU A 217 2.52 57.20 24.52
N GLU A 218 1.55 57.48 23.65
CA GLU A 218 0.97 58.81 23.48
C GLU A 218 0.10 59.22 24.67
N THR A 219 -0.63 58.27 25.28
CA THR A 219 -1.42 58.54 26.50
C THR A 219 -0.57 58.76 27.75
N GLU A 220 0.60 58.12 27.89
CA GLU A 220 1.53 58.42 29.00
C GLU A 220 2.12 59.83 28.87
N LYS A 221 2.60 60.21 27.67
CA LYS A 221 3.17 61.56 27.44
C LYS A 221 2.17 62.69 27.70
N LYS A 222 0.87 62.48 27.46
CA LYS A 222 -0.19 63.46 27.78
C LYS A 222 -0.50 63.59 29.27
N LYS A 223 -0.10 62.63 30.12
CA LYS A 223 -0.33 62.71 31.57
C LYS A 223 0.83 63.39 32.33
N GLU A 224 2.01 63.46 31.72
CA GLU A 224 3.19 64.10 32.31
C GLU A 224 3.34 65.59 31.94
N ALA A 225 2.52 66.10 31.02
CA ALA A 225 2.44 67.51 30.63
C ALA A 225 1.27 68.23 31.32
#